data_AF-A0A836S3M2-F1
#
_entry.id   AF-A0A836S3M2-F1
#
_cell.length_a   1.000
_cell.length_b   1.000
_cell.length_c   1.000
_cell.angle_alpha   90.00
_cell.angle_beta   90.00
_cell.angle_gamma   90.00
#
_symmetry.space_group_name_H-M   'P 1'
#
loop_
_entity.id
_entity.type
_entity.pdbx_description
1 polymer ?
#
loop_
_entity_poly.entity_id
_entity_poly.type
_entity_poly.pdbx_seq_one_letter_code
_entity_poly.pdbx_strand_id
1 'polypeptide(L)'
;MNWKRWLLPLLLSATALAFQYLPESGVLNITTHSAGEVLEAYENQRSGLWVGVSGEVVRIMKDDNLGSRHQRFILRLENGHTVLVSHNIDLAPRLPLQEGDQPELRGRYEWNHKGGVIHWTHHDPKGQLPGGWITLKGRKYQ
;
A
#
# COMPACT_ATOMS: atom_id res chain seq x y z
N MET A 1 -31.85 -17.99 -60.39
CA MET A 1 -31.38 -18.69 -59.17
C MET A 1 -30.45 -17.75 -58.43
N ASN A 2 -30.66 -17.59 -57.12
CA ASN A 2 -30.48 -16.35 -56.39
C ASN A 2 -29.02 -15.96 -56.05
N TRP A 3 -28.73 -14.71 -56.39
CA TRP A 3 -27.81 -13.77 -55.78
C TRP A 3 -28.04 -13.67 -54.26
N LYS A 4 -26.99 -13.85 -53.45
CA LYS A 4 -26.89 -13.20 -52.13
C LYS A 4 -25.43 -13.07 -51.72
N ARG A 5 -24.95 -11.84 -51.83
CA ARG A 5 -23.77 -11.30 -51.15
C ARG A 5 -23.99 -11.38 -49.64
N TRP A 6 -22.96 -11.77 -48.90
CA TRP A 6 -22.76 -11.29 -47.53
C TRP A 6 -21.31 -10.85 -47.37
N LEU A 7 -21.15 -9.54 -47.35
CA LEU A 7 -20.03 -8.85 -46.72
C LEU A 7 -20.19 -9.05 -45.21
N LEU A 8 -19.14 -9.46 -44.52
CA LEU A 8 -19.01 -9.25 -43.07
C LEU A 8 -17.86 -8.24 -42.83
N PRO A 9 -18.10 -7.20 -42.03
CA PRO A 9 -17.14 -6.11 -41.85
C PRO A 9 -15.97 -6.53 -40.98
N LEU A 10 -14.79 -6.05 -41.36
CA LEU A 10 -13.60 -5.97 -40.53
C LEU A 10 -13.93 -5.10 -39.30
N LEU A 11 -14.27 -5.74 -38.18
CA LEU A 11 -14.29 -5.09 -36.87
C LEU A 11 -12.82 -4.96 -36.43
N LEU A 12 -12.18 -3.88 -36.88
CA LEU A 12 -10.96 -3.37 -36.26
C LEU A 12 -11.30 -3.08 -34.80
N SER A 13 -10.81 -3.94 -33.93
CA SER A 13 -10.92 -3.87 -32.49
C SER A 13 -10.52 -2.47 -32.00
N ALA A 14 -11.49 -1.69 -31.54
CA ALA A 14 -11.27 -0.43 -30.83
C ALA A 14 -10.70 -0.63 -29.40
N THR A 15 -9.90 -1.68 -29.20
CA THR A 15 -9.32 -2.01 -27.88
C THR A 15 -7.93 -1.40 -27.66
N ALA A 16 -7.27 -0.91 -28.72
CA ALA A 16 -5.95 -0.28 -28.59
C ALA A 16 -6.02 1.19 -28.13
N LEU A 17 -7.17 1.86 -28.28
CA LEU A 17 -7.30 3.28 -27.93
C LEU A 17 -7.54 3.53 -26.44
N ALA A 18 -8.15 2.59 -25.71
CA ALA A 18 -8.41 2.78 -24.28
C ALA A 18 -7.15 2.60 -23.41
N PHE A 19 -6.14 1.87 -23.89
CA PHE A 19 -4.90 1.64 -23.12
C PHE A 19 -4.01 2.90 -23.07
N GLN A 20 -4.14 3.81 -24.03
CA GLN A 20 -3.37 5.07 -24.08
C GLN A 20 -3.96 6.20 -23.21
N TYR A 21 -5.14 6.00 -22.62
CA TYR A 21 -5.83 7.00 -21.80
C TYR A 21 -5.97 6.61 -20.32
N LEU A 22 -5.24 5.61 -19.85
CA LEU A 22 -5.10 5.36 -18.42
C LEU A 22 -4.02 6.31 -17.87
N PRO A 23 -4.37 7.26 -16.99
CA PRO A 23 -3.36 8.12 -16.39
C PRO A 23 -2.52 7.30 -15.39
N GLU A 24 -1.25 7.03 -15.72
CA GLU A 24 -0.26 6.52 -14.76
C GLU A 24 0.03 7.54 -13.62
N SER A 25 -0.45 8.78 -13.75
CA SER A 25 -0.16 9.90 -12.87
C SER A 25 -0.89 9.89 -11.52
N GLY A 26 -1.84 8.96 -11.30
CA GLY A 26 -2.52 8.83 -10.01
C GLY A 26 -1.64 8.22 -8.91
N VAL A 27 -0.74 7.30 -9.27
CA VAL A 27 0.09 6.58 -8.30
C VAL A 27 1.24 7.46 -7.80
N LEU A 28 1.98 8.10 -8.73
CA LEU A 28 3.10 9.00 -8.41
C LEU A 28 2.69 10.15 -7.49
N ASN A 29 1.54 10.79 -7.74
CA ASN A 29 1.11 11.93 -6.93
C ASN A 29 0.64 11.52 -5.52
N ILE A 30 0.04 10.33 -5.35
CA ILE A 30 -0.39 9.86 -4.03
C ILE A 30 0.81 9.39 -3.20
N THR A 31 1.75 8.65 -3.79
CA THR A 31 2.93 8.14 -3.07
C THR A 31 3.91 9.23 -2.67
N THR A 32 4.17 10.20 -3.54
CA THR A 32 5.09 11.29 -3.23
C THR A 32 4.51 12.21 -2.14
N HIS A 33 3.21 12.56 -2.21
CA HIS A 33 2.57 13.42 -1.21
C HIS A 33 2.48 12.72 0.16
N SER A 34 2.17 11.43 0.20
CA SER A 34 2.05 10.69 1.45
C SER A 34 3.40 10.33 2.07
N ALA A 35 4.43 10.07 1.26
CA ALA A 35 5.80 9.95 1.77
C ALA A 35 6.27 11.28 2.39
N GLY A 36 5.94 12.40 1.76
CA GLY A 36 6.19 13.74 2.29
C GLY A 36 5.54 13.97 3.67
N GLU A 37 4.28 13.55 3.85
CA GLU A 37 3.58 13.67 5.14
C GLU A 37 4.29 12.91 6.26
N VAL A 38 4.78 11.69 6.00
CA VAL A 38 5.53 10.91 7.00
C VAL A 38 6.87 11.57 7.34
N LEU A 39 7.60 12.07 6.34
CA LEU A 39 8.86 12.76 6.58
C LEU A 39 8.65 14.06 7.38
N GLU A 40 7.66 14.87 7.00
CA GLU A 40 7.32 16.09 7.74
C GLU A 40 6.89 15.78 9.18
N ALA A 41 6.12 14.71 9.38
CA ALA A 41 5.76 14.24 10.72
C ALA A 41 6.99 13.80 11.53
N TYR A 42 7.95 13.13 10.89
CA TYR A 42 9.20 12.74 11.51
C TYR A 42 10.05 13.95 11.95
N GLU A 43 10.27 14.90 11.04
CA GLU A 43 11.05 16.11 11.28
C GLU A 43 10.46 16.99 12.39
N ASN A 44 9.12 17.04 12.47
CA ASN A 44 8.40 17.82 13.48
C ASN A 44 7.98 17.00 14.72
N GLN A 45 8.45 15.75 14.85
CA GLN A 45 8.15 14.87 15.99
C GLN A 45 6.65 14.66 16.26
N ARG A 46 5.84 14.63 15.20
CA ARG A 46 4.38 14.50 15.29
C ARG A 46 3.96 13.04 15.29
N SER A 47 2.93 12.75 16.07
CA SER A 47 2.40 11.42 16.29
C SER A 47 0.90 11.37 16.03
N GLY A 48 0.35 10.17 15.87
CA GLY A 48 -1.08 9.93 15.79
C GLY A 48 -1.74 10.23 14.45
N LEU A 49 -0.96 10.37 13.38
CA LEU A 49 -1.43 10.71 12.03
C LEU A 49 -1.88 9.46 11.28
N TRP A 50 -3.00 9.52 10.55
CA TRP A 50 -3.40 8.44 9.65
C TRP A 50 -2.82 8.68 8.27
N VAL A 51 -1.96 7.77 7.81
CA VAL A 51 -1.22 7.91 6.56
C VAL A 51 -1.51 6.75 5.62
N GLY A 52 -1.48 7.01 4.32
CA GLY A 52 -1.56 6.00 3.26
C GLY A 52 -0.29 6.04 2.42
N VAL A 53 0.61 5.07 2.58
CA VAL A 53 1.93 5.07 1.94
C VAL A 53 2.19 3.81 1.15
N SER A 54 3.07 3.91 0.16
CA SER A 54 3.68 2.77 -0.52
C SER A 54 5.19 2.91 -0.44
N GLY A 55 5.90 1.79 -0.52
CA GLY A 55 7.37 1.79 -0.49
C GLY A 55 7.94 0.40 -0.66
N GLU A 56 9.26 0.32 -0.72
CA GLU A 56 9.98 -0.94 -0.86
C GLU A 56 10.23 -1.57 0.51
N VAL A 57 9.96 -2.86 0.66
CA VAL A 57 10.36 -3.61 1.85
C VAL A 57 11.86 -3.87 1.79
N VAL A 58 12.61 -3.15 2.60
CA VAL A 58 14.09 -3.24 2.62
C VAL A 58 14.61 -4.21 3.67
N ARG A 59 13.76 -4.60 4.62
CA ARG A 59 14.11 -5.59 5.63
C ARG A 59 12.89 -6.23 6.26
N ILE A 60 12.89 -7.55 6.39
CA ILE A 60 11.89 -8.29 7.16
C ILE A 60 12.51 -8.73 8.50
N MET A 61 11.82 -8.46 9.60
CA MET A 61 12.26 -8.84 10.94
C MET A 61 11.56 -10.12 11.39
N LYS A 62 12.11 -10.77 12.44
CA LYS A 62 11.37 -11.82 13.14
C LYS A 62 10.08 -11.25 13.70
N ASP A 63 9.00 -12.03 13.57
CA ASP A 63 7.71 -11.72 14.16
C ASP A 63 7.88 -11.45 15.66
N ASP A 64 7.25 -10.39 16.12
CA ASP A 64 7.12 -10.11 17.54
C ASP A 64 5.99 -10.96 18.10
N ASN A 65 6.29 -11.75 19.13
CA ASN A 65 5.33 -12.65 19.76
C ASN A 65 5.10 -12.30 21.24
N LEU A 66 5.54 -11.13 21.71
CA LEU A 66 5.29 -10.65 23.05
C LEU A 66 3.98 -9.83 23.08
N GLY A 67 2.97 -10.33 23.77
CA GLY A 67 1.63 -9.73 23.73
C GLY A 67 0.91 -10.06 22.42
N SER A 68 0.23 -9.09 21.82
CA SER A 68 -0.33 -9.27 20.47
C SER A 68 0.79 -9.49 19.47
N ARG A 69 0.62 -10.48 18.59
CA ARG A 69 1.64 -10.86 17.62
C ARG A 69 1.72 -9.85 16.49
N HIS A 70 2.93 -9.52 16.06
CA HIS A 70 3.15 -8.58 14.96
C HIS A 70 4.18 -9.09 13.96
N GLN A 71 3.84 -9.00 12.68
CA GLN A 71 4.84 -9.03 11.62
C GLN A 71 5.48 -7.64 11.51
N ARG A 72 6.82 -7.60 11.52
CA ARG A 72 7.58 -6.35 11.47
C ARG A 72 8.49 -6.30 10.26
N PHE A 73 8.49 -5.18 9.58
CA PHE A 73 9.37 -4.94 8.43
C PHE A 73 9.67 -3.45 8.27
N ILE A 74 10.80 -3.14 7.64
CA ILE A 74 11.18 -1.76 7.33
C ILE A 74 10.73 -1.45 5.90
N LEU A 75 10.01 -0.35 5.76
CA LEU A 75 9.56 0.19 4.48
C LEU A 75 10.42 1.42 4.16
N ARG A 76 11.03 1.44 2.97
CA ARG A 76 11.66 2.64 2.41
C ARG A 76 10.66 3.33 1.49
N LEU A 77 10.29 4.55 1.86
CA LEU A 77 9.36 5.38 1.09
C LEU A 77 10.07 5.99 -0.12
N GLU A 78 9.30 6.54 -1.06
CA GLU A 78 9.81 7.15 -2.29
C GLU A 78 10.82 8.28 -2.04
N ASN A 79 10.66 9.03 -0.94
CA ASN A 79 11.60 10.08 -0.51
C ASN A 79 12.84 9.56 0.23
N GLY A 80 13.03 8.24 0.33
CA GLY A 80 14.15 7.60 1.01
C GLY A 80 14.00 7.47 2.53
N HIS A 81 13.00 8.11 3.14
CA HIS A 81 12.73 7.93 4.57
C HIS A 81 12.34 6.47 4.86
N THR A 82 12.84 5.93 5.97
CA THR A 82 12.52 4.57 6.39
C THR A 82 11.63 4.58 7.62
N VAL A 83 10.59 3.74 7.59
CA VAL A 83 9.65 3.59 8.70
C VAL A 83 9.46 2.12 9.05
N LEU A 84 9.32 1.81 10.33
CA LEU A 84 8.94 0.47 10.77
C LEU A 84 7.45 0.27 10.54
N VAL A 85 7.05 -0.84 9.92
CA VAL A 85 5.65 -1.28 9.91
C VAL A 85 5.48 -2.39 10.94
N SER A 86 4.49 -2.24 11.82
CA SER A 86 4.11 -3.23 12.84
C SER A 86 2.68 -3.72 12.59
N HIS A 87 2.57 -4.78 11.79
CA HIS A 87 1.30 -5.35 11.35
C HIS A 87 0.82 -6.41 12.34
N ASN A 88 -0.28 -6.16 13.04
CA ASN A 88 -0.84 -7.09 14.02
C ASN A 88 -1.43 -8.33 13.33
N ILE A 89 -0.78 -9.48 13.51
CA ILE A 89 -1.14 -10.75 12.86
C ILE A 89 -2.15 -11.59 13.65
N ASP A 90 -2.63 -11.08 14.79
CA ASP A 90 -3.82 -11.63 15.46
C ASP A 90 -5.12 -11.09 14.85
N LEU A 91 -5.07 -9.88 14.28
CA LEU A 91 -6.24 -9.20 13.72
C LEU A 91 -6.35 -9.33 12.21
N ALA A 92 -5.22 -9.47 11.51
CA ALA A 92 -5.16 -9.66 10.07
C ALA A 92 -4.17 -10.79 9.70
N PRO A 93 -4.31 -11.46 8.55
CA PRO A 93 -3.36 -12.51 8.16
C PRO A 93 -1.95 -11.96 7.93
N ARG A 94 -0.92 -12.68 8.42
CA ARG A 94 0.48 -12.40 8.10
C ARG A 94 0.71 -12.35 6.58
N LEU A 95 1.44 -11.33 6.12
CA LEU A 95 1.73 -11.17 4.71
C LEU A 95 2.87 -12.10 4.26
N PRO A 96 2.78 -12.70 3.07
CA PRO A 96 3.87 -13.44 2.44
C PRO A 96 4.88 -12.48 1.78
N LEU A 97 5.39 -11.52 2.55
CA LEU A 97 6.34 -10.50 2.09
C LEU A 97 7.72 -11.09 1.77
N GLN A 98 8.36 -10.51 0.77
CA GLN A 98 9.78 -10.66 0.46
C GLN A 98 10.45 -9.29 0.44
N GLU A 99 11.76 -9.24 0.69
CA GLU A 99 12.52 -8.01 0.48
C GLU A 99 12.47 -7.61 -1.01
N GLY A 100 12.30 -6.32 -1.28
CA GLY A 100 12.03 -5.77 -2.62
C GLY A 100 10.56 -5.69 -3.01
N ASP A 101 9.64 -6.34 -2.26
CA ASP A 101 8.19 -6.15 -2.49
C ASP A 101 7.79 -4.69 -2.23
N GLN A 102 6.77 -4.21 -2.95
CA GLN A 102 6.21 -2.86 -2.79
C GLN A 102 4.76 -2.88 -2.31
N PRO A 103 4.50 -3.08 -1.00
CA PRO A 103 3.15 -3.01 -0.47
C PRO A 103 2.66 -1.56 -0.40
N GLU A 104 1.36 -1.38 -0.66
CA GLU A 104 0.63 -0.17 -0.29
C GLU A 104 -0.05 -0.41 1.06
N LEU A 105 -0.05 0.57 1.95
CA LEU A 105 -0.71 0.42 3.25
C LEU A 105 -1.37 1.72 3.71
N ARG A 106 -2.38 1.55 4.54
CA ARG A 106 -2.94 2.61 5.38
C ARG A 106 -2.78 2.22 6.83
N GLY A 107 -2.33 3.14 7.66
CA GLY A 107 -2.17 2.92 9.10
C GLY A 107 -2.01 4.23 9.86
N ARG A 108 -1.75 4.12 11.16
CA ARG A 108 -1.45 5.25 12.02
C ARG A 108 0.06 5.35 12.25
N TYR A 109 0.62 6.52 12.00
CA TYR A 109 2.03 6.83 12.22
C TYR A 109 2.25 7.33 13.66
N GLU A 110 3.32 6.85 14.28
CA GLU A 110 3.79 7.28 15.59
C GLU A 110 5.29 7.57 15.54
N TRP A 111 5.69 8.71 16.10
CA TRP A 111 7.08 9.16 16.06
C TRP A 111 7.99 8.34 16.99
N ASN A 112 9.23 8.13 16.55
CA ASN A 112 10.36 7.74 17.39
C ASN A 112 11.67 8.18 16.72
N HIS A 113 12.79 8.14 17.45
CA HIS A 113 14.12 8.53 16.95
C HIS A 113 14.71 7.61 15.84
N LYS A 114 13.97 6.58 15.39
CA LYS A 114 14.38 5.60 14.37
C LYS A 114 13.56 5.71 13.07
N GLY A 115 12.92 6.86 12.84
CA GLY A 115 12.09 7.11 11.65
C GLY A 115 10.59 6.90 11.86
N GLY A 116 10.18 6.52 13.07
CA GLY A 116 8.77 6.27 13.43
C GLY A 116 8.29 4.84 13.15
N VAL A 117 7.03 4.59 13.48
CA VAL A 117 6.35 3.31 13.27
C VAL A 117 4.95 3.54 12.70
N ILE A 118 4.55 2.73 11.73
CA ILE A 118 3.18 2.62 11.26
C ILE A 118 2.57 1.35 11.83
N HIS A 119 1.48 1.50 12.58
CA HIS A 119 0.66 0.41 13.12
C HIS A 119 -0.81 0.61 12.72
N TRP A 120 -1.74 -0.12 13.33
CA TRP A 120 -3.17 -0.09 12.93
C TRP A 120 -3.40 -0.38 11.45
N THR A 121 -2.53 -1.21 10.85
CA THR A 121 -2.63 -1.64 9.44
C THR A 121 -3.64 -2.78 9.26
N HIS A 122 -4.74 -2.73 10.02
CA HIS A 122 -5.81 -3.71 10.05
C HIS A 122 -7.13 -2.99 10.33
N HIS A 123 -8.25 -3.62 10.04
CA HIS A 123 -9.56 -3.12 10.40
C HIS A 123 -9.66 -2.94 11.92
N ASP A 124 -10.30 -1.87 12.39
CA ASP A 124 -10.63 -1.73 13.82
C ASP A 124 -11.84 -2.62 14.18
N PRO A 125 -11.68 -3.70 14.96
CA PRO A 125 -12.78 -4.63 15.26
C PRO A 125 -13.99 -3.98 15.93
N LYS A 126 -13.80 -2.82 16.57
CA LYS A 126 -14.88 -2.06 17.23
C LYS A 126 -15.48 -0.97 16.34
N GLY A 127 -14.86 -0.65 15.20
CA GLY A 127 -15.32 0.35 14.25
C GLY A 127 -15.35 1.79 14.78
N GLN A 128 -14.54 2.11 15.80
CA GLN A 128 -14.47 3.42 16.44
C GLN A 128 -13.37 4.31 15.84
N LEU A 129 -12.32 3.67 15.30
CA LEU A 129 -11.21 4.32 14.63
C LEU A 129 -11.24 4.07 13.12
N PRO A 130 -10.55 4.90 12.31
CA PRO A 130 -10.54 4.74 10.86
C PRO A 130 -10.07 3.39 10.34
N GLY A 131 -9.26 2.66 11.12
CA GLY A 131 -8.63 1.40 10.72
C GLY A 131 -7.66 1.54 9.55
N GLY A 132 -6.98 0.45 9.25
CA GLY A 132 -5.99 0.40 8.18
C GLY A 132 -6.04 -0.93 7.44
N TRP A 133 -5.05 -1.11 6.59
CA TRP A 133 -4.92 -2.27 5.73
C TRP A 133 -3.54 -2.28 5.06
N ILE A 134 -3.15 -3.42 4.52
CA ILE A 134 -2.01 -3.56 3.61
C ILE A 134 -2.48 -4.26 2.34
N THR A 135 -2.08 -3.77 1.17
CA THR A 135 -2.29 -4.42 -0.12
C THR A 135 -0.95 -4.87 -0.68
N LEU A 136 -0.86 -6.15 -1.03
CA LEU A 136 0.32 -6.73 -1.66
C LEU A 136 -0.13 -7.59 -2.84
N LYS A 137 0.41 -7.31 -4.04
CA LYS A 137 0.14 -8.08 -5.27
C LYS A 137 -1.37 -8.24 -5.54
N GLY A 138 -2.12 -7.15 -5.35
CA GLY A 138 -3.58 -7.10 -5.55
C GLY A 138 -4.43 -7.71 -4.43
N ARG A 139 -3.82 -8.28 -3.39
CA ARG A 139 -4.54 -8.82 -2.22
C ARG A 139 -4.48 -7.86 -1.05
N LYS A 140 -5.64 -7.55 -0.48
CA LYS A 140 -5.80 -6.76 0.74
C LYS A 140 -5.75 -7.64 2.00
N TYR A 141 -5.08 -7.16 3.04
CA TYR A 141 -4.92 -7.73 4.37
C TYR A 141 -5.41 -6.69 5.37
N GLN A 142 -6.43 -7.00 6.15
CA GLN A 142 -7.00 -6.12 7.19
C GLN A 142 -7.73 -6.94 8.25
#